data_AF-A0A973CDE4-F1
#
_entry.id   AF-A0A973CDE4-F1
#
_cell.length_a   1.000
_cell.length_b   1.000
_cell.length_c   1.000
_cell.angle_alpha   90.00
_cell.angle_beta   90.00
_cell.angle_gamma   90.00
#
_symmetry.space_group_name_H-M   'P 1'
#
loop_
_entity.id
_entity.type
_entity.pdbx_description
1 polymer ?
#
loop_
_entity_poly.entity_id
_entity_poly.type
_entity_poly.pdbx_seq_one_letter_code
_entity_poly.pdbx_strand_id
1 'polypeptide(L)'
;MLNTELKSRSINELNWNYLDFSNLSQEIKINQKNTYRFFKINEISEDKSAAYRLSMANVIATLRGLNCSLVYLFSGDEQGVSLYLGVSSCNENADIFEFGEMIKTSFEGNFLGAQINPLKNENNEIELLLNQPNHLGLITGIPSFNENDQTIAEHNLQGIERIANSLVNEKWQLTVVVEAISVDSILANLDGIYRLSSELSSQIKHSIQASENKGQQKGITTGTSDKWHVK
;
A
#
# COMPACT_ATOMS: atom_id res chain seq x y z
N MET A 1 27.41 -39.27 27.30
CA MET A 1 27.37 -38.73 25.93
C MET A 1 26.12 -37.88 25.78
N LEU A 2 26.25 -36.55 25.93
CA LEU A 2 25.25 -35.62 25.42
C LEU A 2 26.05 -34.47 24.80
N ASN A 3 26.31 -34.60 23.49
CA ASN A 3 26.87 -33.53 22.68
C ASN A 3 25.79 -32.46 22.53
N THR A 4 25.93 -31.34 23.23
CA THR A 4 25.13 -30.14 22.99
C THR A 4 25.96 -29.21 22.12
N GLU A 5 25.94 -29.47 20.82
CA GLU A 5 26.35 -28.48 19.82
C GLU A 5 25.29 -27.37 19.79
N LEU A 6 25.49 -26.34 20.61
CA LEU A 6 24.77 -25.08 20.45
C LEU A 6 25.38 -24.34 19.26
N LYS A 7 24.91 -24.67 18.06
CA LYS A 7 25.17 -23.88 16.86
C LYS A 7 24.60 -22.48 17.06
N SER A 8 25.49 -21.49 17.10
CA SER A 8 25.14 -20.08 16.95
C SER A 8 24.43 -19.90 15.60
N ARG A 9 23.10 -19.81 15.62
CA ARG A 9 22.36 -19.40 14.42
C ARG A 9 22.72 -17.94 14.14
N SER A 10 23.48 -17.73 13.07
CA SER A 10 23.78 -16.38 12.60
C SER A 10 22.49 -15.71 12.08
N ILE A 11 22.45 -14.38 12.07
CA ILE A 11 21.35 -13.56 11.53
C ILE A 11 20.94 -13.99 10.10
N ASN A 12 21.82 -14.69 9.36
CA ASN A 12 21.52 -15.23 8.03
C ASN A 12 20.54 -16.42 8.01
N GLU A 13 20.14 -16.96 9.17
CA GLU A 13 19.11 -18.01 9.29
C GLU A 13 17.71 -17.45 9.59
N LEU A 14 17.54 -16.12 9.69
CA LEU A 14 16.22 -15.50 9.69
C LEU A 14 15.52 -15.83 8.38
N ASN A 15 14.28 -16.31 8.46
CA ASN A 15 13.45 -16.51 7.28
C ASN A 15 12.95 -15.15 6.79
N TRP A 16 13.83 -14.41 6.12
CA TRP A 16 13.54 -13.11 5.51
C TRP A 16 12.41 -13.18 4.48
N ASN A 17 12.02 -14.37 4.03
CA ASN A 17 10.88 -14.57 3.14
C ASN A 17 9.54 -14.14 3.77
N TYR A 18 9.48 -13.90 5.09
CA TYR A 18 8.30 -13.26 5.69
C TYR A 18 8.12 -11.80 5.27
N LEU A 19 9.20 -11.14 4.83
CA LEU A 19 9.23 -9.82 4.22
C LEU A 19 9.57 -9.93 2.74
N ASP A 20 9.13 -10.99 2.08
CA ASP A 20 9.32 -11.10 0.63
C ASP A 20 8.40 -10.11 -0.10
N PHE A 21 8.87 -8.87 -0.18
CA PHE A 21 8.25 -7.81 -0.97
C PHE A 21 8.34 -8.09 -2.48
N SER A 22 9.06 -9.12 -2.95
CA SER A 22 8.99 -9.54 -4.35
C SER A 22 7.65 -10.22 -4.68
N ASN A 23 6.89 -10.68 -3.68
CA ASN A 23 5.48 -11.04 -3.86
C ASN A 23 4.53 -9.82 -3.78
N LEU A 24 5.01 -8.64 -3.37
CA LEU A 24 4.27 -7.37 -3.52
C LEU A 24 4.42 -6.76 -4.91
N SER A 25 5.41 -7.17 -5.71
CA SER A 25 5.31 -6.97 -7.15
C SER A 25 4.21 -7.89 -7.66
N GLN A 26 2.97 -7.40 -7.59
CA GLN A 26 1.90 -7.91 -8.42
C GLN A 26 2.45 -7.90 -9.85
N GLU A 27 2.53 -9.08 -10.48
CA GLU A 27 2.62 -9.15 -11.92
C GLU A 27 1.44 -8.34 -12.47
N ILE A 28 1.75 -7.19 -13.07
CA ILE A 28 0.77 -6.41 -13.82
C ILE A 28 0.37 -7.31 -14.99
N LYS A 29 -0.80 -7.96 -14.90
CA LYS A 29 -1.33 -8.78 -15.98
C LYS A 29 -1.91 -7.86 -17.04
N ILE A 30 -1.08 -7.52 -18.03
CA ILE A 30 -1.37 -6.54 -19.09
C ILE A 30 -2.57 -6.95 -20.00
N ASN A 31 -3.06 -8.20 -19.90
CA ASN A 31 -4.14 -8.74 -20.75
C ASN A 31 -5.42 -9.13 -20.00
N GLN A 32 -5.68 -8.61 -18.80
CA GLN A 32 -6.98 -8.81 -18.17
C GLN A 32 -8.04 -7.92 -18.80
N LYS A 33 -9.11 -8.53 -19.31
CA LYS A 33 -10.28 -7.80 -19.80
C LYS A 33 -11.03 -7.28 -18.58
N ASN A 34 -10.85 -6.00 -18.30
CA ASN A 34 -11.59 -5.35 -17.22
C ASN A 34 -12.97 -4.92 -17.73
N THR A 35 -13.98 -5.13 -16.90
CA THR A 35 -15.28 -4.45 -17.07
C THR A 35 -15.22 -3.13 -16.33
N TYR A 36 -15.80 -2.09 -16.93
CA TYR A 36 -15.81 -0.76 -16.34
C TYR A 36 -17.10 -0.02 -16.68
N ARG A 37 -17.44 0.96 -15.84
CA ARG A 37 -18.55 1.89 -16.05
C ARG A 37 -18.10 3.28 -15.61
N PHE A 38 -18.27 4.26 -16.49
CA PHE A 38 -17.78 5.62 -16.27
C PHE A 38 -18.89 6.66 -16.44
N PHE A 39 -18.76 7.72 -15.67
CA PHE A 39 -19.63 8.89 -15.66
C PHE A 39 -18.77 10.14 -15.88
N LYS A 40 -19.26 11.06 -16.72
CA LYS A 40 -18.68 12.40 -16.82
C LYS A 40 -19.23 13.27 -15.70
N ILE A 41 -18.34 13.97 -14.98
CA ILE A 41 -18.73 14.96 -13.98
C ILE A 41 -18.99 16.29 -14.69
N ASN A 42 -20.20 16.81 -14.56
CA ASN A 42 -20.60 18.04 -15.27
C ASN A 42 -20.61 19.25 -14.33
N GLU A 43 -21.10 19.08 -13.11
CA GLU A 43 -21.26 20.15 -12.14
C GLU A 43 -20.84 19.65 -10.77
N ILE A 44 -20.20 20.55 -10.00
CA ILE A 44 -19.89 20.37 -8.59
C ILE A 44 -20.08 21.75 -7.95
N SER A 45 -20.95 21.89 -6.95
CA SER A 45 -21.38 23.20 -6.43
C SER A 45 -20.93 23.52 -5.00
N GLU A 46 -19.89 22.85 -4.50
CA GLU A 46 -19.41 23.05 -3.13
C GLU A 46 -18.14 23.92 -3.09
N ASP A 47 -18.06 24.91 -2.20
CA ASP A 47 -16.98 25.93 -2.23
C ASP A 47 -15.96 25.77 -1.08
N LYS A 48 -15.99 24.63 -0.36
CA LYS A 48 -15.10 24.38 0.80
C LYS A 48 -14.27 23.11 0.65
N SER A 49 -12.96 23.30 0.55
CA SER A 49 -11.95 22.26 0.34
C SER A 49 -11.94 21.13 1.38
N ALA A 50 -12.33 21.41 2.63
CA ALA A 50 -12.46 20.39 3.69
C ALA A 50 -13.70 19.50 3.51
N ALA A 51 -14.81 20.07 3.02
CA ALA A 51 -16.03 19.31 2.74
C ALA A 51 -15.77 18.31 1.60
N TYR A 52 -15.04 18.74 0.57
CA TYR A 52 -14.61 17.88 -0.54
C TYR A 52 -13.92 16.58 -0.10
N ARG A 53 -12.96 16.69 0.83
CA ARG A 53 -12.21 15.52 1.32
C ARG A 53 -13.12 14.55 2.06
N LEU A 54 -14.02 15.05 2.90
CA LEU A 54 -14.95 14.24 3.66
C LEU A 54 -15.95 13.55 2.73
N SER A 55 -16.53 14.30 1.79
CA SER A 55 -17.44 13.78 0.78
C SER A 55 -16.79 12.68 -0.07
N MET A 56 -15.55 12.89 -0.53
CA MET A 56 -14.83 11.86 -1.30
C MET A 56 -14.45 10.65 -0.44
N ALA A 57 -14.08 10.85 0.83
CA ALA A 57 -13.82 9.74 1.75
C ALA A 57 -15.05 8.85 1.93
N ASN A 58 -16.25 9.45 2.02
CA ASN A 58 -17.51 8.70 2.09
C ASN A 58 -17.78 7.92 0.79
N VAL A 59 -17.53 8.53 -0.38
CA VAL A 59 -17.66 7.85 -1.69
C VAL A 59 -16.70 6.66 -1.78
N ILE A 60 -15.44 6.83 -1.40
CA ILE A 60 -14.45 5.74 -1.38
C ILE A 60 -14.86 4.64 -0.39
N ALA A 61 -15.46 4.99 0.75
CA ALA A 61 -15.96 4.02 1.71
C ALA A 61 -17.05 3.10 1.13
N THR A 62 -17.77 3.53 0.09
CA THR A 62 -18.75 2.69 -0.64
C THR A 62 -18.08 1.49 -1.32
N LEU A 63 -16.77 1.53 -1.61
CA LEU A 63 -16.03 0.40 -2.17
C LEU A 63 -15.89 -0.77 -1.19
N ARG A 64 -16.11 -0.56 0.11
CA ARG A 64 -15.97 -1.64 1.11
C ARG A 64 -16.99 -2.74 0.82
N GLY A 65 -16.47 -3.95 0.57
CA GLY A 65 -17.28 -5.11 0.24
C GLY A 65 -17.63 -5.21 -1.25
N LEU A 66 -17.28 -4.21 -2.06
CA LEU A 66 -17.31 -4.31 -3.52
C LEU A 66 -15.95 -4.84 -3.99
N ASN A 67 -15.96 -5.90 -4.79
CA ASN A 67 -14.75 -6.41 -5.43
C ASN A 67 -14.45 -5.62 -6.71
N CYS A 68 -14.37 -4.30 -6.58
CA CYS A 68 -14.08 -3.37 -7.66
C CYS A 68 -13.16 -2.24 -7.18
N SER A 69 -12.59 -1.53 -8.15
CA SER A 69 -11.76 -0.35 -7.96
C SER A 69 -12.55 0.89 -8.36
N LEU A 70 -12.37 1.99 -7.63
CA LEU A 70 -12.80 3.31 -8.09
C LEU A 70 -11.72 3.88 -9.00
N VAL A 71 -12.15 4.46 -10.12
CA VAL A 71 -11.27 5.14 -11.07
C VAL A 71 -11.71 6.59 -11.19
N TYR A 72 -10.78 7.51 -10.94
CA TYR A 72 -11.00 8.94 -11.12
C TYR A 72 -10.01 9.46 -12.17
N LEU A 73 -10.53 9.92 -13.29
CA LEU A 73 -9.77 10.29 -14.48
C LEU A 73 -9.91 11.78 -14.77
N PHE A 74 -8.76 12.43 -14.91
CA PHE A 74 -8.61 13.78 -15.43
C PHE A 74 -8.07 13.68 -16.85
N SER A 75 -8.72 14.35 -17.80
CA SER A 75 -8.25 14.48 -19.17
C SER A 75 -8.17 15.95 -19.54
N GLY A 76 -6.96 16.44 -19.78
CA GLY A 76 -6.72 17.81 -20.21
C GLY A 76 -6.40 17.89 -21.70
N ASP A 77 -6.96 18.90 -22.36
CA ASP A 77 -6.63 19.28 -23.73
C ASP A 77 -6.79 20.81 -23.92
N GLU A 78 -6.78 21.27 -25.17
CA GLU A 78 -6.96 22.68 -25.55
C GLU A 78 -8.32 23.27 -25.13
N GLN A 79 -9.33 22.44 -24.85
CA GLN A 79 -10.66 22.86 -24.43
C GLN A 79 -10.79 22.98 -22.90
N GLY A 80 -9.80 22.48 -22.16
CA GLY A 80 -9.73 22.52 -20.70
C GLY A 80 -9.59 21.12 -20.10
N VAL A 81 -10.08 20.95 -18.87
CA VAL A 81 -9.99 19.69 -18.13
C VAL A 81 -11.37 19.07 -17.99
N SER A 82 -11.51 17.84 -18.48
CA SER A 82 -12.69 17.00 -18.27
C SER A 82 -12.44 15.98 -17.15
N LEU A 83 -13.45 15.78 -16.30
CA LEU A 83 -13.41 14.90 -15.15
C LEU A 83 -14.35 13.72 -15.33
N TYR A 84 -13.87 12.52 -15.01
CA TYR A 84 -14.63 11.28 -15.12
C TYR A 84 -14.48 10.44 -13.87
N LEU A 85 -15.57 9.87 -13.39
CA LEU A 85 -15.60 8.95 -12.25
C LEU A 85 -16.14 7.61 -12.74
N GLY A 86 -15.54 6.51 -12.30
CA GLY A 86 -16.00 5.19 -12.70
C GLY A 86 -15.60 4.10 -11.74
N VAL A 87 -16.11 2.90 -12.03
CA VAL A 87 -15.71 1.66 -11.36
C VAL A 87 -15.10 0.72 -12.39
N SER A 88 -14.14 -0.09 -11.95
CA SER A 88 -13.54 -1.14 -12.75
C SER A 88 -13.38 -2.43 -11.95
N SER A 89 -13.60 -3.57 -12.59
CA SER A 89 -13.31 -4.88 -12.00
C SER A 89 -12.60 -5.78 -13.01
N CYS A 90 -11.64 -6.56 -12.50
CA CYS A 90 -11.02 -7.65 -13.25
C CYS A 90 -11.85 -8.95 -13.21
N ASN A 91 -12.98 -8.95 -12.49
CA ASN A 91 -13.92 -10.08 -12.45
C ASN A 91 -15.02 -9.88 -13.50
N GLU A 92 -15.06 -10.76 -14.50
CA GLU A 92 -16.07 -10.71 -15.57
C GLU A 92 -17.51 -10.90 -15.05
N ASN A 93 -17.68 -11.53 -13.88
CA ASN A 93 -18.99 -11.73 -13.23
C ASN A 93 -19.37 -10.58 -12.29
N ALA A 94 -18.55 -9.53 -12.20
CA ALA A 94 -18.90 -8.36 -11.40
C ALA A 94 -20.13 -7.65 -11.99
N ASP A 95 -21.07 -7.28 -11.13
CA ASP A 95 -22.20 -6.43 -11.50
C ASP A 95 -21.73 -4.97 -11.59
N ILE A 96 -20.96 -4.68 -12.63
CA ILE A 96 -20.34 -3.37 -12.85
C ILE A 96 -21.38 -2.27 -13.02
N PHE A 97 -22.57 -2.62 -13.49
CA PHE A 97 -23.71 -1.71 -13.61
C PHE A 97 -24.16 -1.27 -12.22
N GLU A 98 -24.48 -2.23 -11.34
CA GLU A 98 -24.91 -1.94 -9.98
C GLU A 98 -23.83 -1.20 -9.18
N PHE A 99 -22.56 -1.59 -9.30
CA PHE A 99 -21.45 -0.90 -8.64
C PHE A 99 -21.32 0.56 -9.12
N GLY A 100 -21.52 0.80 -10.41
CA GLY A 100 -21.53 2.15 -10.97
C GLY A 100 -22.69 3.00 -10.46
N GLU A 101 -23.90 2.43 -10.36
CA GLU A 101 -25.06 3.13 -9.81
C GLU A 101 -24.91 3.43 -8.30
N MET A 102 -24.30 2.51 -7.53
CA MET A 102 -23.96 2.74 -6.13
C MET A 102 -22.97 3.90 -5.96
N ILE A 103 -21.91 3.94 -6.77
CA ILE A 103 -20.93 5.04 -6.75
C ILE A 103 -21.57 6.35 -7.22
N LYS A 104 -22.39 6.33 -8.26
CA LYS A 104 -23.13 7.51 -8.72
C LYS A 104 -24.01 8.09 -7.62
N THR A 105 -24.84 7.24 -7.01
CA THR A 105 -25.74 7.64 -5.92
C THR A 105 -24.95 8.19 -4.72
N SER A 106 -23.85 7.52 -4.37
CA SER A 106 -22.96 7.97 -3.27
C SER A 106 -22.33 9.32 -3.59
N PHE A 107 -21.85 9.53 -4.82
CA PHE A 107 -21.24 10.78 -5.25
C PHE A 107 -22.25 11.94 -5.24
N GLU A 108 -23.39 11.79 -5.90
CA GLU A 108 -24.44 12.82 -5.96
C GLU A 108 -25.05 13.11 -4.57
N GLY A 109 -25.07 12.12 -3.66
CA GLY A 109 -25.53 12.29 -2.28
C GLY A 109 -24.53 13.01 -1.38
N ASN A 110 -23.22 12.85 -1.60
CA ASN A 110 -22.17 13.51 -0.80
C ASN A 110 -21.75 14.88 -1.36
N PHE A 111 -21.89 15.10 -2.66
CA PHE A 111 -21.61 16.38 -3.31
C PHE A 111 -22.93 17.04 -3.68
N LEU A 112 -23.46 17.88 -2.79
CA LEU A 112 -24.72 18.57 -3.02
C LEU A 112 -24.68 19.34 -4.34
N GLY A 113 -25.69 19.12 -5.18
CA GLY A 113 -25.80 19.75 -6.49
C GLY A 113 -24.78 19.27 -7.52
N ALA A 114 -24.00 18.22 -7.23
CA ALA A 114 -23.20 17.57 -8.25
C ALA A 114 -24.07 16.70 -9.16
N GLN A 115 -23.72 16.67 -10.44
CA GLN A 115 -24.37 15.83 -11.43
C GLN A 115 -23.34 15.08 -12.25
N ILE A 116 -23.47 13.76 -12.30
CA ILE A 116 -22.64 12.91 -13.13
C ILE A 116 -23.52 12.12 -14.09
N ASN A 117 -23.11 12.05 -15.36
CA ASN A 117 -23.91 11.40 -16.40
C ASN A 117 -23.15 10.21 -16.98
N PRO A 118 -23.82 9.07 -17.22
CA PRO A 118 -23.17 7.92 -17.83
C PRO A 118 -22.70 8.29 -19.23
N LEU A 119 -21.56 7.74 -19.65
CA LEU A 119 -21.09 7.94 -21.02
C LEU A 119 -21.98 7.18 -21.99
N LYS A 120 -22.30 7.78 -23.14
CA LYS A 120 -23.24 7.19 -24.11
C LYS A 120 -22.63 5.98 -24.82
N ASN A 121 -21.33 6.03 -25.10
CA ASN A 121 -20.53 4.93 -25.61
C ASN A 121 -19.32 4.71 -24.69
N GLU A 122 -19.57 4.20 -23.48
CA GLU A 122 -18.53 3.97 -22.45
C GLU A 122 -17.27 3.30 -23.01
N ASN A 123 -17.42 2.23 -23.80
CA ASN A 123 -16.28 1.51 -24.35
C ASN A 123 -15.45 2.39 -25.30
N ASN A 124 -16.08 3.03 -26.29
CA ASN A 124 -15.33 3.80 -27.28
C ASN A 124 -14.76 5.09 -26.72
N GLU A 125 -15.48 5.79 -25.84
CA GLU A 125 -15.03 7.07 -25.29
C GLU A 125 -13.87 6.87 -24.31
N ILE A 126 -13.96 5.89 -23.42
CA ILE A 126 -12.89 5.60 -22.45
C ILE A 126 -11.70 4.93 -23.12
N GLU A 127 -11.89 4.01 -24.07
CA GLU A 127 -10.77 3.43 -24.82
C GLU A 127 -10.03 4.48 -25.64
N LEU A 128 -10.74 5.45 -26.23
CA LEU A 128 -10.12 6.54 -26.97
C LEU A 128 -9.37 7.50 -26.05
N LEU A 129 -9.89 7.74 -24.84
CA LEU A 129 -9.18 8.49 -23.81
C LEU A 129 -7.92 7.73 -23.38
N LEU A 130 -8.03 6.48 -22.96
CA LEU A 130 -6.91 5.69 -22.43
C LEU A 130 -5.97 5.13 -23.51
N ASN A 131 -6.17 5.49 -24.77
CA ASN A 131 -5.43 4.93 -25.88
C ASN A 131 -3.94 5.30 -25.76
N GLN A 132 -3.08 4.32 -26.05
CA GLN A 132 -1.67 4.25 -25.67
C GLN A 132 -0.95 5.60 -25.52
N PRO A 133 -0.67 6.04 -24.27
CA PRO A 133 0.01 7.31 -24.06
C PRO A 133 1.46 7.23 -24.56
N ASN A 134 1.96 8.33 -25.14
CA ASN A 134 3.36 8.44 -25.57
C ASN A 134 4.34 8.27 -24.38
N HIS A 135 3.91 8.71 -23.19
CA HIS A 135 4.66 8.62 -21.95
C HIS A 135 3.73 8.22 -20.81
N LEU A 136 4.15 7.24 -20.00
CA LEU A 136 3.39 6.76 -18.85
C LEU A 136 4.25 6.84 -17.59
N GLY A 137 3.70 7.45 -16.54
CA GLY A 137 4.25 7.44 -15.19
C GLY A 137 3.28 6.74 -14.24
N LEU A 138 3.80 5.95 -13.30
CA LEU A 138 3.01 5.27 -12.27
C LEU A 138 3.54 5.67 -10.89
N ILE A 139 2.63 6.04 -10.00
CA ILE A 139 2.92 6.30 -8.59
C ILE A 139 1.98 5.42 -7.78
N THR A 140 2.54 4.63 -6.86
CA THR A 140 1.78 3.79 -5.94
C THR A 140 1.99 4.25 -4.50
N GLY A 141 0.98 4.07 -3.65
CA GLY A 141 1.06 4.46 -2.26
C GLY A 141 -0.20 4.09 -1.49
N ILE A 142 -0.07 4.03 -0.16
CA ILE A 142 -1.21 3.88 0.74
C ILE A 142 -1.54 5.29 1.26
N PRO A 143 -2.76 5.80 1.06
CA PRO A 143 -3.14 7.09 1.60
C PRO A 143 -3.05 7.04 3.12
N SER A 144 -2.36 8.01 3.72
CA SER A 144 -2.29 8.19 5.18
C SER A 144 -2.85 9.56 5.56
N PHE A 145 -3.58 9.60 6.67
CA PHE A 145 -4.10 10.85 7.20
C PHE A 145 -3.06 11.46 8.14
N ASN A 146 -2.58 12.67 7.82
CA ASN A 146 -1.92 13.52 8.81
C ASN A 146 -2.98 14.46 9.38
N GLU A 147 -3.57 14.10 10.52
CA GLU A 147 -4.64 14.86 11.17
C GLU A 147 -4.18 16.23 11.72
N ASN A 148 -2.86 16.46 11.84
CA ASN A 148 -2.30 17.60 12.57
C ASN A 148 -1.99 18.86 11.76
N ASP A 149 -2.18 18.89 10.43
CA ASP A 149 -1.87 20.07 9.63
C ASP A 149 -3.02 20.47 8.71
N GLN A 150 -3.93 21.29 9.24
CA GLN A 150 -4.95 21.96 8.44
C GLN A 150 -4.33 22.84 7.34
N THR A 151 -3.14 23.39 7.59
CA THR A 151 -2.32 24.19 6.66
C THR A 151 -1.80 23.36 5.47
N ILE A 152 -1.32 22.13 5.70
CA ILE A 152 -0.89 21.22 4.62
C ILE A 152 -2.09 20.75 3.79
N ALA A 153 -3.25 20.57 4.43
CA ALA A 153 -4.46 20.13 3.74
C ALA A 153 -4.94 21.15 2.70
N GLU A 154 -4.82 22.46 2.96
CA GLU A 154 -5.13 23.52 1.98
C GLU A 154 -4.12 23.56 0.83
N HIS A 155 -2.82 23.39 1.11
CA HIS A 155 -1.78 23.34 0.08
C HIS A 155 -1.85 22.11 -0.83
N ASN A 156 -2.33 20.97 -0.32
CA ASN A 156 -2.39 19.71 -1.09
C ASN A 156 -3.48 19.70 -2.17
N LEU A 157 -4.59 20.43 -1.98
CA LEU A 157 -5.68 20.49 -2.96
C LEU A 157 -5.32 21.29 -4.22
N GLN A 158 -4.39 22.23 -4.12
CA GLN A 158 -3.85 22.96 -5.27
C GLN A 158 -2.98 22.09 -6.20
N GLY A 159 -2.67 20.84 -5.82
CA GLY A 159 -1.82 19.96 -6.61
C GLY A 159 -2.34 19.73 -8.03
N ILE A 160 -3.64 19.45 -8.16
CA ILE A 160 -4.26 19.16 -9.47
C ILE A 160 -4.40 20.44 -10.30
N GLU A 161 -4.79 21.55 -9.69
CA GLU A 161 -4.84 22.85 -10.37
C GLU A 161 -3.47 23.26 -10.92
N ARG A 162 -2.39 22.99 -10.17
CA ARG A 162 -1.02 23.24 -10.63
C ARG A 162 -0.67 22.38 -11.84
N ILE A 163 -1.10 21.12 -11.90
CA ILE A 163 -0.91 20.26 -13.07
C ILE A 163 -1.67 20.86 -14.26
N ALA A 164 -2.96 21.15 -14.09
CA ALA A 164 -3.79 21.73 -15.15
C ALA A 164 -3.22 23.06 -15.69
N ASN A 165 -2.76 23.94 -14.79
CA ASN A 165 -2.18 25.24 -15.15
C ASN A 165 -0.79 25.12 -15.79
N SER A 166 -0.03 24.06 -15.49
CA SER A 166 1.31 23.85 -16.07
C SER A 166 1.26 23.20 -17.45
N LEU A 167 0.15 22.52 -17.77
CA LEU A 167 -0.05 21.74 -18.99
C LEU A 167 -1.18 22.32 -19.85
N VAL A 168 -1.39 23.63 -19.79
CA VAL A 168 -2.37 24.33 -20.63
C VAL A 168 -2.01 24.14 -22.11
N ASN A 169 -3.01 23.80 -22.92
CA ASN A 169 -2.90 23.45 -24.35
C ASN A 169 -2.13 22.15 -24.65
N GLU A 170 -1.73 21.40 -23.63
CA GLU A 170 -1.14 20.07 -23.81
C GLU A 170 -2.20 18.98 -23.64
N LYS A 171 -2.01 17.85 -24.31
CA LYS A 171 -2.83 16.65 -24.08
C LYS A 171 -2.22 15.82 -22.96
N TRP A 172 -2.92 15.72 -21.85
CA TRP A 172 -2.43 15.00 -20.67
C TRP A 172 -3.56 14.29 -19.94
N GLN A 173 -3.18 13.26 -19.18
CA GLN A 173 -4.11 12.49 -18.37
C GLN A 173 -3.52 12.19 -17.00
N LEU A 174 -4.38 12.21 -15.99
CA LEU A 174 -4.08 11.72 -14.65
C LEU A 174 -5.20 10.77 -14.24
N THR A 175 -4.83 9.51 -14.00
CA THR A 175 -5.78 8.48 -13.54
C THR A 175 -5.41 8.07 -12.13
N VAL A 176 -6.36 8.24 -11.21
CA VAL A 176 -6.26 7.79 -9.82
C VAL A 176 -7.10 6.52 -9.69
N VAL A 177 -6.46 5.42 -9.31
CA VAL A 177 -7.13 4.14 -9.07
C VAL A 177 -7.09 3.86 -7.57
N VAL A 178 -8.26 3.57 -7.00
CA VAL A 178 -8.41 3.27 -5.57
C VAL A 178 -8.96 1.87 -5.43
N GLU A 179 -8.24 1.02 -4.72
CA GLU A 179 -8.58 -0.37 -4.48
C GLU A 179 -8.87 -0.60 -2.99
N ALA A 180 -9.95 -1.31 -2.69
CA ALA A 180 -10.26 -1.73 -1.33
C ALA A 180 -9.43 -2.97 -0.96
N ILE A 181 -8.70 -2.90 0.16
CA ILE A 181 -8.01 -4.06 0.71
C ILE A 181 -9.01 -4.87 1.55
N SER A 182 -9.08 -6.18 1.31
CA SER A 182 -9.97 -7.05 2.09
C SER A 182 -9.54 -7.14 3.55
N VAL A 183 -10.50 -7.34 4.46
CA VAL A 183 -10.22 -7.51 5.90
C VAL A 183 -9.28 -8.69 6.14
N ASP A 184 -9.48 -9.80 5.42
CA ASP A 184 -8.62 -10.98 5.53
C ASP A 184 -7.19 -10.67 5.11
N SER A 185 -6.99 -9.88 4.05
CA SER A 185 -5.66 -9.42 3.64
C SER A 185 -5.01 -8.52 4.69
N ILE A 186 -5.79 -7.63 5.33
CA ILE A 186 -5.31 -6.79 6.43
C ILE A 186 -4.86 -7.65 7.62
N LEU A 187 -5.69 -8.61 8.03
CA LEU A 187 -5.38 -9.52 9.14
C LEU A 187 -4.15 -10.39 8.84
N ALA A 188 -4.07 -10.96 7.64
CA ALA A 188 -2.90 -11.75 7.22
C ALA A 188 -1.61 -10.92 7.24
N ASN A 189 -1.67 -9.66 6.81
CA ASN A 189 -0.53 -8.74 6.87
C ASN A 189 -0.14 -8.42 8.33
N LEU A 190 -1.12 -8.16 9.21
CA LEU A 190 -0.86 -7.92 10.63
C LEU A 190 -0.23 -9.13 11.32
N ASP A 191 -0.75 -10.34 11.09
CA ASP A 191 -0.20 -11.58 11.62
C ASP A 191 1.24 -11.82 11.13
N GLY A 192 1.52 -11.49 9.86
CA GLY A 192 2.88 -11.51 9.31
C GLY A 192 3.84 -10.59 10.08
N ILE A 193 3.42 -9.36 10.36
CA ILE A 193 4.20 -8.37 11.13
C ILE A 193 4.43 -8.85 12.57
N TYR A 194 3.40 -9.37 13.24
CA TYR A 194 3.53 -9.86 14.61
C TYR A 194 4.46 -11.07 14.71
N ARG A 195 4.39 -11.99 13.74
CA ARG A 195 5.29 -13.15 13.68
C ARG A 195 6.74 -12.70 13.53
N LEU A 196 7.02 -11.78 12.61
CA LEU A 196 8.35 -11.20 12.43
C LEU A 196 8.86 -10.54 13.72
N SER A 197 8.04 -9.72 14.36
CA SER A 197 8.39 -9.04 15.62
C SER A 197 8.75 -10.05 16.73
N SER A 198 7.98 -11.14 16.83
CA SER A 198 8.21 -12.21 17.81
C SER A 198 9.53 -12.95 17.54
N GLU A 199 9.83 -13.25 16.27
CA GLU A 199 11.09 -13.88 15.86
C GLU A 199 12.29 -12.98 16.17
N LEU A 200 12.22 -11.69 15.81
CA LEU A 200 13.26 -10.71 16.12
C LEU A 200 13.48 -10.59 17.64
N SER A 201 12.40 -10.50 18.41
CA SER A 201 12.46 -10.40 19.88
C SER A 201 13.10 -11.63 20.53
N SER A 202 12.79 -12.82 20.02
CA SER A 202 13.41 -14.07 20.48
C SER A 202 14.93 -14.05 20.25
N GLN A 203 15.37 -13.67 19.05
CA GLN A 203 16.79 -13.61 18.70
C GLN A 203 17.58 -12.56 19.52
N ILE A 204 16.98 -11.39 19.79
CA ILE A 204 17.59 -10.36 20.63
C ILE A 204 17.80 -10.87 22.07
N LYS A 205 16.83 -11.61 22.63
CA LYS A 205 16.95 -12.19 23.99
C LYS A 205 18.03 -13.28 24.09
N HIS A 206 18.34 -13.96 22.99
CA HIS A 206 19.42 -14.97 22.95
C HIS A 206 20.84 -14.36 22.94
N SER A 207 20.98 -13.04 22.74
CA SER A 207 22.27 -12.35 22.52
C SER A 207 23.13 -12.08 23.78
N ILE A 208 22.68 -12.41 25.00
CA ILE A 208 23.45 -12.04 26.22
C ILE A 208 23.56 -13.22 27.20
N GLN A 209 24.46 -14.16 26.91
CA GLN A 209 25.12 -15.01 27.91
C GLN A 209 26.39 -15.63 27.31
N ALA A 210 27.47 -14.86 27.27
CA ALA A 210 28.83 -15.37 27.04
C ALA A 210 29.64 -15.14 28.33
N SER A 211 29.82 -16.19 29.13
CA SER A 211 30.70 -16.18 30.31
C SER A 211 31.97 -16.96 29.96
N GLU A 212 33.10 -16.27 29.81
CA GLU A 212 34.42 -16.90 29.68
C GLU A 212 35.01 -17.15 31.07
N ASN A 213 35.20 -18.43 31.44
CA ASN A 213 35.96 -18.82 32.63
C ASN A 213 37.32 -19.41 32.18
N LYS A 214 38.42 -18.69 32.41
CA LYS A 214 39.80 -19.19 32.18
C LYS A 214 40.47 -19.50 33.52
N GLY A 215 40.60 -20.78 33.84
CA GLY A 215 41.40 -21.27 34.97
C GLY A 215 42.74 -21.82 34.49
N GLN A 216 43.85 -21.31 35.04
CA GLN A 216 45.19 -21.89 34.89
C GLN A 216 45.66 -22.43 36.24
N GLN A 217 45.93 -23.73 36.31
CA GLN A 217 46.54 -24.37 37.48
C GLN A 217 47.97 -24.81 37.12
N LYS A 218 48.96 -24.38 37.92
CA LYS A 218 50.35 -24.81 37.79
C LYS A 218 50.77 -25.49 39.09
N GLY A 219 50.92 -26.82 39.05
CA GLY A 219 51.40 -27.61 40.18
C GLY A 219 52.92 -27.73 40.14
N ILE A 220 53.59 -27.40 41.25
CA ILE A 220 55.00 -27.74 41.48
C ILE A 220 55.03 -28.69 42.67
N THR A 221 55.49 -29.91 42.44
CA THR A 221 55.69 -30.92 43.49
C THR A 221 57.18 -31.07 43.72
N THR A 222 57.66 -30.70 44.92
CA THR A 222 59.02 -31.01 45.39
C THR A 222 58.93 -32.06 46.48
N GLY A 223 59.46 -33.25 46.22
CA GLY A 223 59.58 -34.33 47.20
C GLY A 223 61.00 -34.41 47.75
N THR A 224 61.17 -34.26 49.06
CA THR A 224 62.41 -34.57 49.78
C THR A 224 62.16 -35.76 50.71
N SER A 225 62.95 -36.81 50.55
CA SER A 225 62.95 -38.00 51.42
C SER A 225 64.17 -37.94 52.33
N ASP A 226 63.95 -37.78 53.63
CA ASP A 226 64.97 -37.95 54.65
C ASP A 226 65.02 -39.43 55.08
N LYS A 227 66.17 -40.07 54.86
CA LYS A 227 66.48 -41.39 55.40
C LYS A 227 67.14 -41.22 56.77
N TRP A 228 66.44 -41.65 57.83
CA TRP A 228 66.98 -41.77 59.18
C TRP A 228 67.76 -43.09 59.31
N HIS A 229 69.07 -43.01 59.53
CA HIS A 229 69.87 -44.13 60.04
C HIS A 229 70.22 -43.87 61.51
N VAL A 230 69.73 -44.74 62.40
CA VAL A 230 70.15 -44.82 63.80
C VAL A 230 71.00 -46.08 63.95
N LYS A 231 72.27 -45.85 64.27
CA LYS A 231 73.35 -46.71 64.79
C LYS A 231 73.38 -48.20 64.43
#